data_AF-A0A2W4T050-F1
#
_entry.id   AF-A0A2W4T050-F1
#
_cell.length_a   1.000
_cell.length_b   1.000
_cell.length_c   1.000
_cell.angle_alpha   90.00
_cell.angle_beta   90.00
_cell.angle_gamma   90.00
#
_symmetry.space_group_name_H-M   'P 1'
#
loop_
_entity.id
_entity.type
_entity.pdbx_description
1 polymer ?
#
loop_
_entity_poly.entity_id
_entity_poly.type
_entity_poly.pdbx_seq_one_letter_code
_entity_poly.pdbx_strand_id
1 'polypeptide(L)'
;MHFIGHSLGGIVVHRFLERFPDQPPGRVVFLGTPCVRCRAAQSASRFPLISRMIGRAVAEELLCDRERRWDLDRELGIIAGTQPLGLGRFFAHFEEPSDGTVAVSETRLPGATDHITLPVSHMGMLLAPRVAHETGYFLEHGYFSLHGGRVRPQEPRRAVS
;
A
#
# COMPACT_ATOMS: atom_id res chain seq x y z
N MET A 1 18.14 -3.34 -3.28
CA MET A 1 17.04 -3.89 -4.09
C MET A 1 15.74 -3.27 -3.62
N HIS A 2 14.96 -2.70 -4.54
CA HIS A 2 13.67 -2.09 -4.25
C HIS A 2 12.53 -3.05 -4.61
N PHE A 3 11.43 -2.97 -3.87
CA PHE A 3 10.21 -3.76 -4.16
C PHE A 3 9.03 -2.82 -4.38
N ILE A 4 8.25 -3.11 -5.42
CA ILE A 4 7.01 -2.41 -5.69
C ILE A 4 5.92 -3.48 -5.75
N GLY A 5 4.94 -3.37 -4.86
CA GLY A 5 3.82 -4.29 -4.77
C GLY A 5 2.52 -3.57 -5.11
N HIS A 6 1.90 -3.94 -6.23
CA HIS A 6 0.56 -3.46 -6.58
C HIS A 6 -0.49 -4.45 -6.10
N SER A 7 -1.56 -3.94 -5.48
CA SER A 7 -2.66 -4.75 -4.97
C SER A 7 -2.12 -5.88 -4.08
N LEU A 8 -2.47 -7.13 -4.38
CA LEU A 8 -1.99 -8.31 -3.66
C LEU A 8 -0.48 -8.55 -3.76
N GLY A 9 0.18 -8.02 -4.78
CA GLY A 9 1.63 -8.06 -4.90
C GLY A 9 2.32 -7.45 -3.68
N GLY A 10 1.72 -6.44 -3.03
CA GLY A 10 2.24 -5.89 -1.78
C GLY A 10 2.21 -6.90 -0.62
N ILE A 11 1.16 -7.72 -0.53
CA ILE A 11 1.09 -8.78 0.48
C ILE A 11 2.13 -9.87 0.22
N VAL A 12 2.33 -10.25 -1.06
CA VAL A 12 3.38 -11.20 -1.45
C VAL A 12 4.76 -10.66 -1.09
N VAL A 13 5.05 -9.40 -1.41
CA VAL A 13 6.31 -8.73 -1.03
C VAL A 13 6.49 -8.71 0.49
N HIS A 14 5.45 -8.36 1.25
CA HIS A 14 5.52 -8.35 2.70
C HIS A 14 5.91 -9.73 3.26
N ARG A 15 5.23 -10.80 2.82
CA ARG A 15 5.53 -12.17 3.26
C ARG A 15 6.89 -12.67 2.80
N PHE A 16 7.30 -12.29 1.61
CA PHE A 16 8.63 -12.61 1.11
C PHE A 16 9.71 -12.02 2.02
N LEU A 17 9.57 -10.74 2.39
CA LEU A 17 10.54 -10.06 3.25
C LEU A 17 10.50 -10.53 4.70
N GLU A 18 9.33 -10.90 5.23
CA GLU A 18 9.23 -11.55 6.55
C GLU A 18 9.94 -12.92 6.57
N ARG A 19 9.81 -13.71 5.50
CA ARG A 19 10.39 -15.06 5.44
C ARG A 19 11.87 -15.06 5.10
N PHE A 20 12.34 -14.07 4.35
CA PHE A 20 13.72 -13.97 3.89
C PHE A 20 14.30 -12.60 4.27
N PRO A 21 14.57 -12.35 5.57
CA PRO A 21 14.98 -11.03 6.06
C PRO A 21 16.30 -10.52 5.48
N ASP A 22 17.20 -11.42 5.07
CA ASP A 22 18.54 -11.09 4.55
C ASP A 22 18.54 -10.60 3.08
N GLN A 23 17.47 -9.93 2.63
CA GLN A 23 17.46 -9.30 1.31
C GLN A 23 18.39 -8.08 1.26
N PRO A 24 19.00 -7.78 0.10
CA PRO A 24 19.78 -6.56 -0.08
C PRO A 24 19.00 -5.31 0.37
N PRO A 25 19.68 -4.30 0.93
CA PRO A 25 19.03 -3.10 1.45
C PRO A 25 18.26 -2.37 0.34
N GLY A 26 17.18 -1.69 0.72
CA GLY A 26 16.36 -0.90 -0.18
C GLY A 26 14.97 -0.66 0.38
N ARG A 27 14.16 0.04 -0.41
CA ARG A 27 12.84 0.54 -0.01
C ARG A 27 11.71 -0.21 -0.69
N VAL A 28 10.54 -0.15 -0.05
CA VAL A 28 9.33 -0.82 -0.53
C VAL A 28 8.25 0.21 -0.79
N VAL A 29 7.52 0.05 -1.91
CA VAL A 29 6.33 0.86 -2.21
C VAL A 29 5.15 -0.06 -2.46
N PHE A 30 4.04 0.21 -1.78
CA PHE A 30 2.74 -0.44 -2.01
C PHE A 30 1.79 0.48 -2.76
N LEU A 31 1.15 -0.06 -3.79
CA LEU A 31 0.20 0.64 -4.65
C LEU A 31 -1.17 0.00 -4.50
N GLY A 32 -2.08 0.63 -3.76
CA GLY A 32 -3.44 0.11 -3.54
C GLY A 32 -3.46 -1.27 -2.88
N THR A 33 -2.45 -1.61 -2.07
CA THR A 33 -2.37 -2.91 -1.38
C THR A 33 -3.36 -2.94 -0.21
N PRO A 34 -4.23 -3.97 -0.08
CA PRO A 34 -5.12 -4.12 1.06
C PRO A 34 -4.35 -4.63 2.30
N CYS A 35 -3.72 -3.71 3.03
CA CYS A 35 -2.83 -3.94 4.15
C CYS A 35 -3.53 -4.27 5.46
N VAL A 36 -4.55 -3.50 5.84
CA VAL A 36 -5.36 -3.76 7.05
C VAL A 36 -6.42 -4.80 6.73
N ARG A 37 -6.70 -5.57 7.77
CA ARG A 37 -7.75 -6.57 7.84
C ARG A 37 -9.01 -6.15 7.10
N CYS A 38 -9.44 -7.03 6.20
CA CYS A 38 -10.77 -7.04 5.62
C CYS A 38 -11.78 -7.24 6.76
N ARG A 39 -12.54 -6.22 7.17
CA ARG A 39 -13.73 -6.42 8.03
C ARG A 39 -14.75 -7.39 7.38
N ALA A 40 -14.55 -7.68 6.10
CA ALA A 40 -15.32 -8.60 5.27
C ALA A 40 -14.82 -10.06 5.22
N ALA A 41 -14.36 -10.63 6.35
CA ALA A 41 -14.81 -12.00 6.67
C ALA A 41 -16.35 -12.05 6.90
N GLN A 42 -17.01 -10.88 7.04
CA GLN A 42 -18.46 -10.74 6.93
C GLN A 42 -18.98 -10.56 5.48
N SER A 43 -18.11 -10.41 4.47
CA SER A 43 -18.53 -10.17 3.08
C SER A 43 -17.54 -10.78 2.10
N ALA A 44 -17.37 -12.10 2.15
CA ALA A 44 -16.82 -12.88 1.03
C ALA A 44 -17.53 -12.61 -0.32
N SER A 45 -18.65 -11.87 -0.28
CA SER A 45 -19.40 -11.30 -1.40
C SER A 45 -18.82 -10.02 -2.03
N ARG A 46 -17.86 -9.31 -1.41
CA ARG A 46 -17.35 -8.02 -1.96
C ARG A 46 -16.21 -8.12 -2.96
N PHE A 47 -15.48 -9.24 -2.99
CA PHE A 47 -14.38 -9.45 -3.95
C PHE A 47 -14.40 -10.83 -4.63
N PRO A 48 -15.49 -11.22 -5.30
CA PRO A 48 -15.58 -12.51 -5.98
C PRO A 48 -14.50 -12.70 -7.07
N LEU A 49 -14.00 -11.62 -7.67
CA LEU A 49 -12.92 -11.68 -8.66
C LEU A 49 -11.56 -12.02 -8.03
N ILE A 50 -11.25 -11.42 -6.87
CA ILE A 50 -10.02 -11.64 -6.08
C ILE A 50 -10.01 -13.09 -5.57
N SER A 51 -11.08 -13.56 -4.91
CA SER A 51 -11.16 -14.94 -4.43
C SER A 51 -11.02 -15.99 -5.55
N ARG A 52 -11.42 -15.65 -6.78
CA ARG A 52 -11.32 -16.53 -7.94
C ARG A 52 -9.95 -16.51 -8.62
N MET A 53 -9.14 -15.46 -8.43
CA MET A 53 -7.84 -15.30 -9.08
C MET A 53 -6.65 -15.82 -8.26
N ILE A 54 -6.75 -15.91 -6.93
CA ILE A 54 -5.55 -16.04 -6.06
C ILE A 54 -5.44 -17.42 -5.39
N GLY A 55 -6.45 -18.28 -5.60
CA GLY A 55 -6.51 -19.59 -4.96
C GLY A 55 -6.85 -19.52 -3.47
N ARG A 56 -7.34 -20.64 -2.92
CA ARG A 56 -7.86 -20.71 -1.54
C ARG A 56 -6.84 -20.33 -0.47
N ALA A 57 -5.57 -20.70 -0.65
CA ALA A 57 -4.53 -20.44 0.35
C ALA A 57 -4.24 -18.95 0.55
N VAL A 58 -4.23 -18.15 -0.53
CA VAL A 58 -4.01 -16.70 -0.40
C VAL A 58 -5.27 -15.99 0.08
N ALA A 59 -6.45 -16.49 -0.31
CA ALA A 59 -7.70 -16.03 0.26
C ALA A 59 -7.75 -16.26 1.78
N GLU A 60 -7.36 -17.45 2.26
CA GLU A 60 -7.28 -17.77 3.69
C GLU A 60 -6.27 -16.87 4.43
N GLU A 61 -5.12 -16.55 3.84
CA GLU A 61 -4.13 -15.64 4.43
C GLU A 61 -4.60 -14.18 4.47
N LEU A 62 -5.37 -13.74 3.46
CA LEU A 62 -6.00 -12.42 3.44
C LEU A 62 -7.16 -12.32 4.44
N LEU A 63 -7.87 -13.44 4.65
CA LEU A 63 -8.97 -13.60 5.60
C LEU A 63 -8.51 -13.87 7.03
N CYS A 64 -7.22 -14.17 7.23
CA CYS A 64 -6.66 -14.44 8.54
C CYS A 64 -6.76 -13.19 9.43
N ASP A 65 -7.36 -13.38 10.60
CA ASP A 65 -7.48 -12.38 11.66
C ASP A 65 -6.11 -12.08 12.28
N ARG A 66 -5.30 -11.28 11.59
CA ARG A 66 -4.10 -10.69 12.17
C ARG A 66 -4.06 -9.21 11.85
N GLU A 67 -3.88 -8.41 12.90
CA GLU A 67 -3.50 -7.01 12.75
C GLU A 67 -2.12 -7.00 12.08
N ARG A 68 -2.10 -6.65 10.78
CA ARG A 68 -0.85 -6.53 10.03
C ARG A 68 -0.20 -5.22 10.42
N ARG A 69 1.11 -5.26 10.66
CA ARG A 69 1.97 -4.11 10.91
C ARG A 69 3.24 -4.28 10.07
N TRP A 70 3.84 -3.16 9.68
CA TRP A 70 5.16 -3.13 9.10
C TRP A 70 6.21 -3.02 10.21
N ASP A 71 6.86 -4.13 10.53
CA ASP A 71 7.90 -4.24 11.56
C ASP A 71 9.27 -4.60 10.98
N LEU A 72 9.45 -4.42 9.66
CA LEU A 72 10.70 -4.67 8.97
C LEU A 72 11.62 -3.45 9.06
N ASP A 73 12.93 -3.69 9.18
CA ASP A 73 13.97 -2.64 9.20
C ASP A 73 14.25 -2.10 7.79
N ARG A 74 13.22 -1.52 7.17
CA ARG A 74 13.25 -0.91 5.84
C ARG A 74 12.05 0.00 5.66
N GLU A 75 12.24 1.06 4.89
CA GLU A 75 11.18 2.04 4.69
C GLU A 75 10.08 1.52 3.76
N LEU A 76 8.83 1.77 4.14
CA LEU A 76 7.63 1.46 3.37
C LEU A 76 6.84 2.72 3.05
N GLY A 77 6.64 2.95 1.76
CA GLY A 77 5.74 3.97 1.23
C GLY A 77 4.46 3.34 0.74
N ILE A 78 3.32 3.96 1.04
CA ILE A 78 2.01 3.50 0.57
C ILE A 78 1.33 4.58 -0.27
N ILE A 79 0.90 4.22 -1.47
CA ILE A 79 0.08 5.06 -2.34
C ILE A 79 -1.31 4.44 -2.45
N ALA A 80 -2.31 5.16 -1.94
CA ALA A 80 -3.71 4.78 -2.01
C ALA A 80 -4.46 5.57 -3.10
N GLY A 81 -5.42 4.95 -3.77
CA GLY A 81 -6.21 5.59 -4.81
C GLY A 81 -7.57 6.02 -4.28
N THR A 82 -8.13 7.06 -4.88
CA THR A 82 -9.40 7.66 -4.42
C THR A 82 -10.46 7.81 -5.51
N GLN A 83 -10.20 7.31 -6.71
CA GLN A 83 -11.12 7.44 -7.83
C GLN A 83 -11.47 6.10 -8.47
N PRO A 84 -12.70 5.58 -8.32
CA PRO A 84 -13.16 4.44 -9.11
C PRO A 84 -13.22 4.80 -10.62
N LEU A 85 -12.99 3.83 -11.50
CA LEU A 85 -13.01 4.05 -12.95
C LEU A 85 -14.45 4.13 -13.51
N GLY A 86 -14.80 5.24 -14.18
CA GLY A 86 -15.95 5.35 -15.08
C GLY A 86 -17.29 5.75 -14.44
N LEU A 87 -18.19 6.30 -15.27
CA LEU A 87 -19.53 6.87 -14.99
C LEU A 87 -20.57 5.89 -14.38
N GLY A 88 -20.14 4.88 -13.63
CA GLY A 88 -20.97 3.86 -13.02
C GLY A 88 -21.14 4.12 -11.53
N ARG A 89 -22.14 4.93 -11.19
CA ARG A 89 -22.62 5.20 -9.82
C ARG A 89 -23.19 3.95 -9.10
N PHE A 90 -22.78 2.74 -9.48
CA PHE A 90 -23.57 1.51 -9.28
C PHE A 90 -22.84 0.27 -8.77
N PHE A 91 -21.52 0.29 -8.56
CA PHE A 91 -20.85 -0.88 -7.98
C PHE A 91 -19.99 -0.48 -6.78
N ALA A 92 -20.44 -0.96 -5.62
CA ALA A 92 -19.92 -0.71 -4.26
C ALA A 92 -20.06 0.74 -3.77
N HIS A 93 -21.08 1.01 -2.96
CA HIS A 93 -21.07 2.14 -2.03
C HIS A 93 -19.95 1.91 -1.01
N PHE A 94 -18.74 2.38 -1.34
CA PHE A 94 -17.77 2.67 -0.31
C PHE A 94 -18.23 3.96 0.35
N GLU A 95 -18.49 3.93 1.66
CA GLU A 95 -18.80 5.12 2.47
C GLU A 95 -17.56 6.02 2.67
N GLU A 96 -16.41 5.60 2.13
CA GLU A 96 -15.11 6.26 2.23
C GLU A 96 -14.39 6.30 0.86
N PRO A 97 -13.37 7.16 0.67
CA PRO A 97 -12.58 7.18 -0.56
C PRO A 97 -11.98 5.81 -0.89
N SER A 98 -12.09 5.39 -2.15
CA SER A 98 -11.55 4.12 -2.63
C SER A 98 -11.10 4.24 -4.09
N ASP A 99 -10.26 3.32 -4.52
CA ASP A 99 -9.79 3.25 -5.91
C ASP A 99 -10.72 2.41 -6.81
N GLY A 100 -11.93 2.11 -6.32
CA GLY A 100 -12.92 1.21 -6.92
C GLY A 100 -12.71 -0.27 -6.58
N THR A 101 -11.60 -0.63 -5.94
CA THR A 101 -11.35 -1.98 -5.41
C THR A 101 -11.02 -1.90 -3.92
N VAL A 102 -10.05 -1.11 -3.52
CA VAL A 102 -9.56 -1.03 -2.14
C VAL A 102 -9.89 0.34 -1.55
N ALA A 103 -10.44 0.34 -0.35
CA ALA A 103 -10.68 1.57 0.39
C ALA A 103 -9.36 2.15 0.93
N VAL A 104 -9.28 3.48 1.07
CA VAL A 104 -8.08 4.13 1.62
C VAL A 104 -7.76 3.62 3.02
N SER A 105 -8.76 3.39 3.88
CA SER A 105 -8.54 2.82 5.22
C SER A 105 -7.88 1.44 5.16
N GLU A 106 -8.26 0.60 4.20
CA GLU A 106 -7.74 -0.75 4.00
C GLU A 106 -6.27 -0.73 3.54
N THR A 107 -5.80 0.34 2.91
CA THR A 107 -4.39 0.50 2.52
C THR A 107 -3.47 0.90 3.68
N ARG A 108 -4.02 1.39 4.79
CA ARG A 108 -3.17 1.82 5.92
C ARG A 108 -2.46 0.61 6.50
N LEU A 109 -1.19 0.76 6.87
CA LEU A 109 -0.44 -0.25 7.58
C LEU A 109 0.34 0.45 8.69
N PRO A 110 0.07 0.16 9.97
CA PRO A 110 0.89 0.68 11.06
C PRO A 110 2.37 0.37 10.81
N GLY A 111 3.27 1.30 11.14
CA GLY A 111 4.71 1.16 10.90
C GLY A 111 5.18 1.56 9.49
N ALA A 112 4.27 1.87 8.55
CA ALA A 112 4.67 2.46 7.27
C ALA A 112 5.33 3.83 7.47
N THR A 113 6.39 4.09 6.70
CA THR A 113 7.18 5.33 6.75
C THR A 113 6.39 6.52 6.23
N ASP A 114 5.64 6.32 5.14
CA ASP A 114 4.84 7.37 4.55
C ASP A 114 3.58 6.83 3.83
N HIS A 115 2.53 7.64 3.76
CA HIS A 115 1.25 7.30 3.15
C HIS A 115 0.65 8.51 2.43
N ILE A 116 0.41 8.38 1.12
CA ILE A 116 -0.28 9.40 0.32
C ILE A 116 -1.53 8.82 -0.35
N THR A 117 -2.43 9.74 -0.73
CA THR A 117 -3.58 9.42 -1.58
C THR A 117 -3.44 10.13 -2.91
N LEU A 118 -3.84 9.48 -3.99
CA LEU A 118 -3.85 10.05 -5.34
C LEU A 118 -5.20 9.81 -6.02
N PRO A 119 -5.67 10.77 -6.86
CA PRO A 119 -6.92 10.64 -7.61
C PRO A 119 -6.76 9.69 -8.79
N VAL A 120 -6.65 8.39 -8.50
CA VAL A 120 -6.45 7.31 -9.47
C VAL A 120 -7.28 6.09 -9.08
N SER A 121 -7.64 5.30 -10.10
CA SER A 121 -8.29 3.99 -9.92
C SER A 121 -7.28 2.89 -9.67
N HIS A 122 -7.77 1.75 -9.18
CA HIS A 122 -6.92 0.62 -8.80
C HIS A 122 -5.98 0.19 -9.94
N MET A 123 -6.51 0.06 -11.16
CA MET A 123 -5.71 -0.22 -12.37
C MET A 123 -5.03 1.03 -12.91
N GLY A 124 -5.66 2.20 -12.79
CA GLY A 124 -5.10 3.48 -13.22
C GLY A 124 -3.77 3.82 -12.56
N MET A 125 -3.53 3.33 -11.33
CA MET A 125 -2.25 3.51 -10.62
C MET A 125 -1.03 3.07 -11.43
N LEU A 126 -1.12 1.95 -12.15
CA LEU A 126 0.00 1.39 -12.89
C LEU A 126 0.41 2.25 -14.11
N LEU A 127 -0.50 3.08 -14.60
CA LEU A 127 -0.30 3.92 -15.79
C LEU A 127 -0.19 5.41 -15.43
N ALA A 128 -0.48 5.79 -14.19
CA ALA A 128 -0.52 7.18 -13.78
C ALA A 128 0.89 7.77 -13.64
N PRO A 129 1.27 8.82 -14.40
CA PRO A 129 2.60 9.43 -14.30
C PRO A 129 2.91 9.93 -12.90
N ARG A 130 1.89 10.41 -12.17
CA ARG A 130 2.05 10.87 -10.78
C ARG A 130 2.44 9.73 -9.84
N VAL A 131 1.85 8.54 -10.01
CA VAL A 131 2.20 7.37 -9.19
C VAL A 131 3.63 6.94 -9.46
N ALA A 132 4.04 6.91 -10.72
CA ALA A 132 5.43 6.60 -11.09
C ALA A 132 6.41 7.62 -10.49
N HIS A 133 6.09 8.92 -10.56
CA HIS A 133 6.90 9.98 -9.97
C HIS A 133 7.05 9.82 -8.45
N GLU A 134 5.94 9.69 -7.71
CA GLU A 134 5.98 9.53 -6.24
C GLU A 134 6.69 8.23 -5.82
N THR A 135 6.51 7.15 -6.60
CA THR A 135 7.22 5.88 -6.37
C THR A 135 8.72 6.08 -6.51
N GLY A 136 9.18 6.65 -7.63
CA GLY A 136 10.60 6.91 -7.84
C GLY A 136 11.18 7.82 -6.77
N TYR A 137 10.47 8.89 -6.43
CA TYR A 137 10.89 9.83 -5.41
C TYR A 137 11.01 9.16 -4.03
N PHE A 138 10.04 8.34 -3.62
CA PHE A 138 10.11 7.59 -2.36
C PHE A 138 11.27 6.60 -2.37
N LEU A 139 11.48 5.87 -3.47
CA LEU A 139 12.56 4.89 -3.57
C LEU A 139 13.94 5.55 -3.44
N GLU A 140 14.08 6.82 -3.84
CA GLU A 140 15.30 7.61 -3.70
C GLU A 140 15.42 8.29 -2.33
N HIS A 141 14.33 8.84 -1.78
CA HIS A 141 14.38 9.76 -0.63
C HIS A 141 13.79 9.20 0.69
N GLY A 142 12.99 8.13 0.66
CA GLY A 142 12.33 7.55 1.84
C GLY A 142 11.02 8.21 2.26
N TYR A 143 10.54 9.21 1.52
CA TYR A 143 9.25 9.87 1.74
C TYR A 143 8.68 10.35 0.39
N PHE A 144 7.38 10.63 0.33
CA PHE A 144 6.73 11.13 -0.88
C PHE A 144 6.93 12.65 -1.05
N SER A 145 7.09 13.10 -2.30
CA SER A 145 7.33 14.52 -2.60
C SER A 145 6.16 15.42 -2.20
N LEU A 146 4.94 14.86 -2.15
CA LEU A 146 3.72 15.54 -1.70
C LEU A 146 3.78 16.02 -0.24
N HIS A 147 4.63 15.43 0.59
CA HIS A 147 4.88 15.89 1.96
C HIS A 147 6.02 16.91 2.06
N GLY A 148 6.79 17.10 0.98
CA GLY A 148 7.98 17.97 0.89
C GLY A 148 7.71 19.48 1.01
N GLY A 149 6.46 19.91 1.19
CA GLY A 149 6.12 21.26 1.63
C GLY A 149 6.29 21.50 3.14
N ARG A 150 6.52 20.44 3.95
CA ARG A 150 6.85 20.57 5.37
C ARG A 150 8.31 20.26 5.60
N VAL A 151 9.13 21.31 5.67
CA VAL A 151 10.47 21.26 6.26
C VAL A 151 10.36 20.64 7.66
N ARG A 152 11.03 19.52 7.92
CA ARG A 152 11.22 19.03 9.29
C ARG A 152 12.40 19.77 9.94
N PRO A 153 12.38 19.96 11.28
CA PRO A 153 13.51 20.49 12.02
C PRO A 153 14.77 19.64 11.77
N GLN A 154 15.89 20.29 11.52
CA GLN A 154 17.20 19.64 11.44
C GLN A 154 17.45 18.84 12.71
N GLU A 155 17.87 17.57 12.59
CA GLU A 155 18.41 16.82 13.71
C GLU A 155 19.60 17.59 14.31
N PRO A 156 19.73 17.67 15.65
CA PRO A 156 20.87 18.30 16.26
C PRO A 156 22.12 17.49 15.90
N ARG A 157 23.08 18.17 15.27
CA ARG A 157 24.43 17.64 15.02
C ARG A 157 24.95 17.06 16.34
N ARG A 158 25.25 15.76 16.35
CA ARG A 158 25.98 15.14 17.46
C ARG A 158 27.28 15.92 17.63
N ALA A 159 27.43 16.57 18.78
CA ALA A 159 28.72 17.07 19.22
C ALA A 159 29.65 15.86 19.37
N VAL A 160 30.73 15.88 18.60
CA VAL A 160 31.85 14.97 18.80
C VAL A 160 32.57 15.48 20.04
N SER A 161 32.64 14.64 21.07
CA SER A 161 33.55 14.77 22.21
C SER A 161 34.59 13.68 22.12
#